data_AF-A0A285TKC1-F1
#
_entry.id   AF-A0A285TKC1-F1
#
_cell.length_a   1.000
_cell.length_b   1.000
_cell.length_c   1.000
_cell.angle_alpha   90.00
_cell.angle_beta   90.00
_cell.angle_gamma   90.00
#
_symmetry.space_group_name_H-M   'P 1'
#
loop_
_entity.id
_entity.type
_entity.pdbx_description
1 polymer ?
#
loop_
_entity_poly.entity_id
_entity_poly.type
_entity_poly.pdbx_seq_one_letter_code
_entity_poly.pdbx_strand_id
1 'polypeptide(L)'
;MNEIKKSLIEAAGDMSESKKRVKMTMHQQPKPHPKRNFLTAITVVAVLGLFFIVTSLLLNNNHEVTQATLFDKHQYNVMLKIKGTFVYSNDVDEEYLKQEVYDSIERNIAYYVYAESLGYEITKTEIENSYEQMIQFLYQSKESKQSHKEWAKSANLSLKDYERYIYSNTPYRVAQNKLEEHFMEQYPKIDRLIANQLAIKNAVPYFRQHYTGDIQAFKKKLNLPLVDSNLGEGTKLLGRVVEVEDNMFLVESYLENERYWVPQDNIPDLSIGDIVEVFYKMRSNDESPYVTDIWDLKMIDDYMTESSQNQTINLTIPEDNISKVKAFIGMLRWDEANFEMSRPADYQIVLKNITYQIWSYQDGFVLLSSRGEYRKLNEDFTEELSEYLGLK
;
A
#
# COMPACT_ATOMS: atom_id res chain seq x y z
N MET A 1 6.55 -22.57 -43.27
CA MET A 1 6.65 -21.14 -42.88
C MET A 1 5.23 -20.59 -42.93
N ASN A 2 4.68 -20.19 -41.77
CA ASN A 2 3.24 -19.97 -41.59
C ASN A 2 2.79 -18.66 -42.27
N GLU A 3 1.68 -18.66 -43.01
CA GLU A 3 1.19 -17.49 -43.77
C GLU A 3 0.85 -16.29 -42.87
N ILE A 4 0.57 -16.55 -41.59
CA ILE A 4 0.39 -15.54 -40.52
C ILE A 4 1.71 -14.79 -40.22
N LYS A 5 2.87 -15.47 -40.33
CA LYS A 5 4.18 -14.81 -40.18
C LYS A 5 4.51 -13.93 -41.39
N LYS A 6 3.94 -14.19 -42.57
CA LYS A 6 4.17 -13.38 -43.77
C LYS A 6 3.31 -12.11 -43.75
N SER A 7 2.06 -12.18 -43.28
CA SER A 7 1.20 -10.99 -43.15
C SER A 7 1.62 -10.05 -42.01
N LEU A 8 2.16 -10.58 -40.90
CA LEU A 8 2.72 -9.76 -39.82
C LEU A 8 3.99 -9.01 -40.23
N ILE A 9 4.80 -9.58 -41.13
CA ILE A 9 6.01 -8.91 -41.65
C ILE A 9 5.65 -7.86 -42.72
N GLU A 10 4.60 -8.09 -43.52
CA GLU A 10 4.07 -7.08 -44.47
C GLU A 10 3.29 -5.94 -43.76
N ALA A 11 2.64 -6.21 -42.63
CA ALA A 11 1.89 -5.21 -41.86
C ALA A 11 2.76 -4.40 -40.87
N ALA A 12 3.88 -4.95 -40.41
CA ALA A 12 4.78 -4.29 -39.46
C ALA A 12 5.93 -3.50 -40.12
N GLY A 13 5.81 -3.19 -41.42
CA GLY A 13 6.66 -2.31 -42.24
C GLY A 13 8.01 -1.95 -41.61
N ASP A 14 9.07 -2.61 -42.08
CA ASP A 14 10.47 -2.48 -41.67
C ASP A 14 10.83 -1.14 -40.97
N MET A 15 10.71 -1.13 -39.63
CA MET A 15 10.99 0.05 -38.82
C MET A 15 12.50 0.32 -38.62
N SER A 16 13.38 -0.45 -39.28
CA SER A 16 14.82 -0.23 -39.22
C SER A 16 15.24 1.09 -39.87
N GLU A 17 14.53 1.52 -40.92
CA GLU A 17 14.68 2.83 -41.56
C GLU A 17 14.22 3.96 -40.63
N SER A 18 13.11 3.78 -39.90
CA SER A 18 12.56 4.76 -38.96
C SER A 18 13.51 5.02 -37.78
N LYS A 19 14.09 3.96 -37.19
CA LYS A 19 15.11 4.09 -36.13
C LYS A 19 16.39 4.79 -36.61
N LYS A 20 16.81 4.60 -37.87
CA LYS A 20 17.95 5.35 -38.45
C LYS A 20 17.60 6.82 -38.71
N ARG A 21 16.37 7.11 -39.16
CA ARG A 21 15.92 8.47 -39.46
C ARG A 21 15.77 9.33 -38.19
N VAL A 22 15.25 8.76 -37.10
CA VAL A 22 15.16 9.44 -35.80
C VAL A 22 16.54 9.69 -35.19
N LYS A 23 17.47 8.74 -35.32
CA LYS A 23 18.84 8.88 -34.80
C LYS A 23 19.68 9.92 -35.57
N MET A 24 19.46 10.11 -36.87
CA MET A 24 20.08 11.21 -37.64
C MET A 24 19.48 12.58 -37.31
N THR A 25 18.18 12.65 -37.00
CA THR A 25 17.50 13.93 -36.73
C THR A 25 17.88 14.51 -35.34
N MET A 26 18.28 13.67 -34.39
CA MET A 26 18.75 14.11 -33.05
C MET A 26 20.20 14.62 -33.01
N HIS A 27 21.01 14.45 -34.07
CA HIS A 27 22.39 14.96 -34.11
C HIS A 27 22.58 16.19 -35.00
N GLN A 28 21.50 16.74 -35.57
CA GLN A 28 21.53 17.97 -36.34
C GLN A 28 20.33 18.85 -36.00
N GLN A 29 20.38 19.51 -34.83
CA GLN A 29 19.57 20.71 -34.63
C GLN A 29 20.47 21.94 -34.46
N PRO A 30 20.48 22.85 -35.45
CA PRO A 30 20.98 24.20 -35.25
C PRO A 30 20.05 24.95 -34.27
N LYS A 31 20.64 25.72 -33.35
CA LYS A 31 19.92 26.55 -32.38
C LYS A 31 18.86 27.44 -33.07
N PRO A 32 17.57 27.38 -32.71
CA PRO A 32 16.60 28.33 -33.23
C PRO A 32 16.39 29.50 -32.27
N HIS A 33 16.50 30.72 -32.81
CA HIS A 33 15.94 31.92 -32.19
C HIS A 33 14.40 31.85 -32.19
N PRO A 34 13.71 32.35 -31.15
CA PRO A 34 12.27 32.24 -31.06
C PRO A 34 11.60 33.29 -31.94
N LYS A 35 10.87 32.84 -32.98
CA LYS A 35 9.77 33.62 -33.56
C LYS A 35 8.46 32.89 -33.30
N ARG A 36 7.55 33.64 -32.70
CA ARG A 36 6.31 33.24 -32.05
C ARG A 36 5.25 32.90 -33.10
N ASN A 37 5.09 31.61 -33.44
CA ASN A 37 4.00 31.13 -34.30
C ASN A 37 2.94 30.40 -33.46
N PHE A 38 1.98 31.18 -32.95
CA PHE A 38 0.85 30.72 -32.12
C PHE A 38 -0.06 29.71 -32.85
N LEU A 39 -0.15 29.79 -34.18
CA LEU A 39 -0.98 28.91 -35.00
C LEU A 39 -0.46 27.46 -35.07
N THR A 40 0.86 27.25 -35.00
CA THR A 40 1.49 25.91 -34.94
C THR A 40 1.28 25.23 -33.60
N ALA A 41 1.24 26.00 -32.50
CA ALA A 41 0.91 25.46 -31.18
C ALA A 41 -0.55 25.00 -31.11
N ILE A 42 -1.47 25.77 -31.70
CA ILE A 42 -2.89 25.39 -31.77
C ILE A 42 -3.10 24.13 -32.62
N THR A 43 -2.38 23.98 -33.73
CA THR A 43 -2.50 22.76 -34.56
C THR A 43 -1.91 21.53 -33.87
N VAL A 44 -0.81 21.65 -33.14
CA VAL A 44 -0.26 20.54 -32.34
C VAL A 44 -1.21 20.15 -31.20
N VAL A 45 -1.81 21.12 -30.50
CA VAL A 45 -2.80 20.86 -29.44
C VAL A 45 -4.09 20.27 -30.02
N ALA A 46 -4.53 20.71 -31.20
CA ALA A 46 -5.70 20.16 -31.87
C ALA A 46 -5.46 18.73 -32.39
N VAL A 47 -4.26 18.43 -32.90
CA VAL A 47 -3.88 17.08 -33.31
C VAL A 47 -3.72 16.15 -32.11
N LEU A 48 -3.13 16.62 -31.00
CA LEU A 48 -3.07 15.87 -29.74
C LEU A 48 -4.46 15.64 -29.14
N GLY A 49 -5.33 16.65 -29.18
CA GLY A 49 -6.72 16.54 -28.75
C GLY A 49 -7.53 15.58 -29.61
N LEU A 50 -7.35 15.60 -30.93
CA LEU A 50 -7.95 14.63 -31.85
C LEU A 50 -7.38 13.23 -31.64
N PHE A 51 -6.08 13.10 -31.38
CA PHE A 51 -5.48 11.80 -31.02
C PHE A 51 -6.08 11.27 -29.73
N PHE A 52 -6.23 12.11 -28.70
CA PHE A 52 -6.82 11.76 -27.42
C PHE A 52 -8.30 11.35 -27.57
N ILE A 53 -9.07 12.10 -28.37
CA ILE A 53 -10.47 11.79 -28.68
C ILE A 53 -10.57 10.48 -29.48
N VAL A 54 -9.69 10.24 -30.46
CA VAL A 54 -9.67 9.01 -31.26
C VAL A 54 -9.23 7.82 -30.42
N THR A 55 -8.24 7.95 -29.52
CA THR A 55 -7.90 6.89 -28.55
C THR A 55 -8.99 6.66 -27.53
N SER A 56 -9.66 7.70 -27.01
CA SER A 56 -10.81 7.54 -26.12
C SER A 56 -12.00 6.90 -26.82
N LEU A 57 -12.25 7.24 -28.09
CA LEU A 57 -13.32 6.62 -28.89
C LEU A 57 -12.96 5.19 -29.29
N LEU A 58 -11.70 4.87 -29.57
CA LEU A 58 -11.26 3.49 -29.84
C LEU A 58 -11.25 2.64 -28.56
N LEU A 59 -10.96 3.23 -27.40
CA LEU A 59 -11.10 2.58 -26.09
C LEU A 59 -12.58 2.39 -25.71
N ASN A 60 -13.44 3.38 -25.96
CA ASN A 60 -14.88 3.28 -25.67
C ASN A 60 -15.67 2.44 -26.69
N ASN A 61 -15.29 2.39 -27.96
CA ASN A 61 -16.01 1.63 -28.99
C ASN A 61 -15.66 0.14 -29.00
N ASN A 62 -14.77 -0.31 -28.11
CA ASN A 62 -14.54 -1.73 -27.83
C ASN A 62 -15.47 -2.27 -26.72
N HIS A 63 -16.47 -1.51 -26.26
CA HIS A 63 -17.40 -1.92 -25.19
C HIS A 63 -18.68 -2.66 -25.64
N GLU A 64 -18.71 -3.23 -26.85
CA GLU A 64 -19.77 -4.17 -27.26
C GLU A 64 -19.25 -5.55 -27.71
N VAL A 65 -18.07 -5.94 -27.23
CA VAL A 65 -17.77 -7.36 -27.03
C VAL A 65 -18.15 -7.62 -25.58
N THR A 66 -19.13 -8.50 -25.32
CA THR A 66 -19.54 -8.95 -23.98
C THR A 66 -18.33 -9.03 -23.05
N GLN A 67 -18.12 -7.99 -22.24
CA GLN A 67 -17.01 -7.91 -21.30
C GLN A 67 -17.23 -9.06 -20.34
N ALA A 68 -16.34 -10.05 -20.34
CA ALA A 68 -16.24 -10.96 -19.22
C ALA A 68 -16.04 -10.08 -17.99
N THR A 69 -17.03 -10.04 -17.10
CA THR A 69 -16.96 -9.20 -15.90
C THR A 69 -15.80 -9.70 -15.06
N LEU A 70 -14.85 -8.82 -14.71
CA LEU A 70 -13.66 -9.17 -13.90
C LEU A 70 -14.03 -9.90 -12.61
N PHE A 71 -15.17 -9.53 -12.02
CA PHE A 71 -15.73 -10.20 -10.88
C PHE A 71 -16.76 -11.27 -11.28
N ASP A 72 -16.57 -12.49 -10.78
CA ASP A 72 -17.54 -13.58 -10.93
C ASP A 72 -18.43 -13.71 -9.67
N LYS A 73 -19.74 -13.45 -9.83
CA LYS A 73 -20.73 -13.62 -8.76
C LYS A 73 -20.86 -15.08 -8.32
N HIS A 74 -20.66 -16.05 -9.21
CA HIS A 74 -20.68 -17.46 -8.85
C HIS A 74 -19.50 -17.80 -7.92
N GLN A 75 -18.29 -17.36 -8.26
CA GLN A 75 -17.10 -17.49 -7.41
C GLN A 75 -17.33 -16.87 -6.03
N TYR A 76 -17.91 -15.66 -5.97
CA TYR A 76 -18.29 -15.01 -4.71
C TYR A 76 -19.25 -15.86 -3.87
N ASN A 77 -20.33 -16.35 -4.46
CA ASN A 77 -21.32 -17.16 -3.74
C ASN A 77 -20.74 -18.49 -3.26
N VAL A 78 -19.88 -19.14 -4.05
CA VAL A 78 -19.22 -20.39 -3.65
C VAL A 78 -18.25 -20.14 -2.50
N MET A 79 -17.45 -19.07 -2.57
CA MET A 79 -16.53 -18.70 -1.50
C MET A 79 -17.27 -18.33 -0.20
N LEU A 80 -18.40 -17.62 -0.30
CA LEU A 80 -19.25 -17.29 0.83
C LEU A 80 -19.78 -18.55 1.54
N LYS A 81 -20.26 -19.53 0.77
CA LYS A 81 -20.69 -20.84 1.32
C LYS A 81 -19.54 -21.56 2.01
N ILE A 82 -18.37 -21.60 1.37
CA ILE A 82 -17.15 -22.22 1.89
C ILE A 82 -16.76 -21.57 3.23
N LYS A 83 -16.60 -20.24 3.27
CA LYS A 83 -16.22 -19.52 4.50
C LYS A 83 -17.26 -19.64 5.60
N GLY A 84 -18.54 -19.61 5.25
CA GLY A 84 -19.64 -19.80 6.20
C GLY A 84 -19.61 -21.16 6.92
N THR A 85 -18.89 -22.16 6.41
CA THR A 85 -18.71 -23.45 7.12
C THR A 85 -17.58 -23.47 8.14
N PHE A 86 -16.60 -22.56 8.02
CA PHE A 86 -15.45 -22.49 8.93
C PHE A 86 -15.74 -21.68 10.19
N VAL A 87 -16.74 -20.80 10.13
CA VAL A 87 -17.10 -19.91 11.22
C VAL A 87 -18.03 -20.67 12.18
N TYR A 88 -17.43 -21.26 13.22
CA TYR A 88 -18.11 -22.06 14.24
C TYR A 88 -18.91 -21.24 15.28
N SER A 89 -19.07 -19.92 15.11
CA SER A 89 -19.89 -19.11 16.03
C SER A 89 -21.13 -18.57 15.32
N ASN A 90 -22.28 -18.72 15.96
CA ASN A 90 -23.55 -18.07 15.56
C ASN A 90 -23.50 -16.53 15.68
N ASP A 91 -22.32 -15.95 15.95
CA ASP A 91 -22.10 -14.57 16.37
C ASP A 91 -21.30 -13.75 15.35
N VAL A 92 -20.87 -14.33 14.22
CA VAL A 92 -20.21 -13.53 13.17
C VAL A 92 -21.25 -12.82 12.34
N ASP A 93 -21.09 -11.50 12.29
CA ASP A 93 -21.89 -10.60 11.45
C ASP A 93 -21.84 -11.04 9.97
N GLU A 94 -23.02 -11.24 9.38
CA GLU A 94 -23.17 -11.60 7.97
C GLU A 94 -22.55 -10.54 7.05
N GLU A 95 -22.59 -9.26 7.44
CA GLU A 95 -21.99 -8.17 6.70
C GLU A 95 -20.46 -8.27 6.70
N TYR A 96 -19.86 -8.59 7.85
CA TYR A 96 -18.43 -8.84 7.97
C TYR A 96 -17.98 -10.00 7.07
N LEU A 97 -18.70 -11.13 7.12
CA LEU A 97 -18.37 -12.30 6.29
C LEU A 97 -18.43 -11.98 4.79
N LYS A 98 -19.45 -11.25 4.35
CA LYS A 98 -19.60 -10.81 2.96
C LYS A 98 -18.45 -9.91 2.52
N GLN A 99 -18.06 -8.94 3.37
CA GLN A 99 -16.92 -8.07 3.11
C GLN A 99 -15.61 -8.86 3.01
N GLU A 100 -15.37 -9.80 3.92
CA GLU A 100 -14.15 -10.61 3.93
C GLU A 100 -14.02 -11.53 2.70
N VAL A 101 -15.15 -12.01 2.16
CA VAL A 101 -15.18 -12.76 0.89
C VAL A 101 -14.87 -11.84 -0.29
N TYR A 102 -15.46 -10.64 -0.32
CA TYR A 102 -15.17 -9.64 -1.35
C TYR A 102 -13.68 -9.27 -1.36
N ASP A 103 -13.11 -8.93 -0.19
CA ASP A 103 -11.70 -8.52 -0.07
C ASP A 103 -10.75 -9.61 -0.58
N SER A 104 -11.09 -10.88 -0.36
CA SER A 104 -10.29 -11.99 -0.87
C SER A 104 -10.37 -12.15 -2.38
N ILE A 105 -11.53 -11.90 -2.98
CA ILE A 105 -11.71 -11.98 -4.44
C ILE A 105 -11.03 -10.79 -5.11
N GLU A 106 -11.18 -9.58 -4.55
CA GLU A 106 -10.48 -8.38 -4.99
C GLU A 106 -8.97 -8.62 -5.01
N ARG A 107 -8.39 -9.12 -3.90
CA ARG A 107 -6.96 -9.43 -3.82
C ARG A 107 -6.51 -10.45 -4.87
N ASN A 108 -7.28 -11.51 -5.09
CA ASN A 108 -6.94 -12.54 -6.08
C ASN A 108 -6.89 -11.96 -7.49
N ILE A 109 -7.90 -11.16 -7.88
CA ILE A 109 -7.94 -10.49 -9.19
C ILE A 109 -6.78 -9.48 -9.29
N ALA A 110 -6.52 -8.74 -8.23
CA ALA A 110 -5.44 -7.76 -8.18
C ALA A 110 -4.07 -8.41 -8.47
N TYR A 111 -3.75 -9.57 -7.89
CA TYR A 111 -2.51 -10.28 -8.20
C TYR A 111 -2.38 -10.58 -9.70
N TYR A 112 -3.43 -11.10 -10.31
CA TYR A 112 -3.41 -11.47 -11.71
C TYR A 112 -3.19 -10.26 -12.61
N VAL A 113 -3.98 -9.21 -12.39
CA VAL A 113 -3.89 -7.97 -13.15
C VAL A 113 -2.54 -7.27 -12.98
N TYR A 114 -1.99 -7.26 -11.77
CA TYR A 114 -0.70 -6.64 -11.50
C TYR A 114 0.47 -7.46 -12.07
N ALA A 115 0.40 -8.79 -12.01
CA ALA A 115 1.39 -9.64 -12.67
C ALA A 115 1.40 -9.40 -14.19
N GLU A 116 0.23 -9.30 -14.82
CA GLU A 116 0.13 -8.97 -16.25
C GLU A 116 0.69 -7.58 -16.58
N SER A 117 0.48 -6.58 -15.71
CA SER A 117 0.99 -5.22 -15.92
C SER A 117 2.53 -5.14 -15.84
N LEU A 118 3.15 -6.03 -15.06
CA LEU A 118 4.60 -6.21 -15.02
C LEU A 118 5.15 -7.04 -16.20
N GLY A 119 4.27 -7.54 -17.08
CA GLY A 119 4.65 -8.31 -18.26
C GLY A 119 4.78 -9.82 -18.03
N TYR A 120 4.31 -10.33 -16.88
CA TYR A 120 4.26 -11.77 -16.64
C TYR A 120 3.09 -12.41 -17.41
N GLU A 121 3.39 -13.44 -18.20
CA GLU A 121 2.37 -14.26 -18.84
C GLU A 121 1.93 -15.38 -17.89
N ILE A 122 0.62 -15.55 -17.70
CA ILE A 122 0.02 -16.67 -16.94
C ILE A 122 -0.44 -17.74 -17.92
N THR A 123 0.40 -18.75 -18.12
CA THR A 123 0.15 -19.75 -19.16
C THR A 123 -0.82 -20.84 -18.70
N LYS A 124 -1.53 -21.45 -19.66
CA LYS A 124 -2.41 -22.59 -19.40
C LYS A 124 -1.65 -23.75 -18.73
N THR A 125 -0.42 -24.03 -19.16
CA THR A 125 0.40 -25.11 -18.59
C THR A 125 0.73 -24.87 -17.12
N GLU A 126 1.04 -23.63 -16.74
CA GLU A 126 1.27 -23.29 -15.33
C GLU A 126 0.00 -23.44 -14.50
N ILE A 127 -1.15 -23.04 -15.03
CA ILE A 127 -2.45 -23.23 -14.39
C ILE A 127 -2.74 -24.73 -14.18
N GLU A 128 -2.56 -25.56 -15.21
CA GLU A 128 -2.79 -27.00 -15.13
C GLU A 128 -1.85 -27.67 -14.12
N ASN A 129 -0.54 -27.39 -14.18
CA ASN A 129 0.44 -27.93 -13.24
C ASN A 129 0.14 -27.50 -11.80
N SER A 130 -0.19 -26.23 -11.60
CA SER A 130 -0.55 -25.66 -10.30
C SER A 130 -1.80 -26.36 -9.75
N TYR A 131 -2.84 -26.53 -10.57
CA TYR A 131 -4.06 -27.23 -10.17
C TYR A 131 -3.79 -28.68 -9.79
N GLU A 132 -3.02 -29.41 -10.61
CA GLU A 132 -2.68 -30.81 -10.35
C GLU A 132 -1.93 -30.99 -9.04
N GLN A 133 -0.92 -30.16 -8.77
CA GLN A 133 -0.20 -30.17 -7.49
C GLN A 133 -1.13 -29.92 -6.31
N MET A 134 -2.05 -28.97 -6.44
CA MET A 134 -3.01 -28.65 -5.39
C MET A 134 -3.99 -29.81 -5.15
N ILE A 135 -4.53 -30.42 -6.20
CA ILE A 135 -5.42 -31.58 -6.08
C ILE A 135 -4.70 -32.80 -5.51
N GLN A 136 -3.45 -33.06 -5.92
CA GLN A 136 -2.63 -34.14 -5.37
C GLN A 136 -2.38 -33.93 -3.87
N PHE A 137 -2.10 -32.71 -3.45
CA PHE A 137 -1.94 -32.37 -2.03
C PHE A 137 -3.25 -32.57 -1.25
N LEU A 138 -4.36 -32.00 -1.72
CA LEU A 138 -5.66 -32.11 -1.04
C LEU A 138 -6.16 -33.56 -0.99
N TYR A 139 -5.91 -34.36 -2.03
CA TYR A 139 -6.39 -35.74 -2.17
C TYR A 139 -5.28 -36.78 -2.05
N GLN A 140 -4.25 -36.48 -1.25
CA GLN A 140 -3.12 -37.38 -1.00
C GLN A 140 -3.52 -38.77 -0.47
N SER A 141 -4.71 -38.89 0.13
CA SER A 141 -5.29 -40.17 0.57
C SER A 141 -6.79 -40.26 0.26
N LYS A 142 -7.33 -41.48 0.30
CA LYS A 142 -8.78 -41.73 0.12
C LYS A 142 -9.59 -41.06 1.23
N GLU A 143 -9.07 -41.10 2.45
CA GLU A 143 -9.65 -40.48 3.65
C GLU A 143 -9.70 -38.96 3.45
N SER A 144 -8.60 -38.34 3.02
CA SER A 144 -8.56 -36.89 2.77
C SER A 144 -9.56 -36.46 1.70
N LYS A 145 -9.65 -37.22 0.59
CA LYS A 145 -10.65 -36.95 -0.45
C LYS A 145 -12.08 -37.07 0.06
N GLN A 146 -12.35 -38.06 0.92
CA GLN A 146 -13.66 -38.23 1.54
C GLN A 146 -13.98 -37.08 2.50
N SER A 147 -13.02 -36.63 3.32
CA SER A 147 -13.19 -35.46 4.19
C SER A 147 -13.52 -34.19 3.40
N HIS A 148 -12.82 -33.93 2.29
CA HIS A 148 -13.12 -32.78 1.43
C HIS A 148 -14.50 -32.90 0.76
N LYS A 149 -14.94 -34.12 0.41
CA LYS A 149 -16.29 -34.35 -0.12
C LYS A 149 -17.38 -34.08 0.92
N GLU A 150 -17.17 -34.49 2.17
CA GLU A 150 -18.09 -34.23 3.28
C GLU A 150 -18.15 -32.75 3.62
N TRP A 151 -17.00 -32.08 3.60
CA TRP A 151 -16.89 -30.64 3.79
C TRP A 151 -17.55 -29.84 2.65
N ALA A 152 -17.34 -30.21 1.39
CA ALA A 152 -18.06 -29.57 0.27
C ALA A 152 -19.58 -29.74 0.44
N LYS A 153 -20.01 -30.91 0.91
CA LYS A 153 -21.42 -31.18 1.21
C LYS A 153 -21.96 -30.30 2.34
N SER A 154 -21.20 -30.07 3.42
CA SER A 154 -21.63 -29.17 4.51
C SER A 154 -21.78 -27.72 4.04
N ALA A 155 -21.00 -27.31 3.04
CA ALA A 155 -21.13 -26.02 2.35
C ALA A 155 -22.29 -25.97 1.32
N ASN A 156 -23.11 -27.02 1.21
CA ASN A 156 -24.13 -27.17 0.16
C ASN A 156 -23.54 -27.06 -1.26
N LEU A 157 -22.41 -27.75 -1.49
CA LEU A 157 -21.71 -27.88 -2.77
C LEU A 157 -21.52 -29.36 -3.13
N SER A 158 -21.47 -29.65 -4.43
CA SER A 158 -20.93 -30.94 -4.88
C SER A 158 -19.40 -30.90 -4.86
N LEU A 159 -18.75 -32.07 -4.76
CA LEU A 159 -17.28 -32.15 -4.88
C LEU A 159 -16.78 -31.54 -6.20
N LYS A 160 -17.55 -31.73 -7.29
CA LYS A 160 -17.23 -31.18 -8.62
C LYS A 160 -17.30 -29.65 -8.65
N ASP A 161 -18.27 -29.04 -7.96
CA ASP A 161 -18.37 -27.58 -7.87
C ASP A 161 -17.21 -27.00 -7.06
N TYR A 162 -16.80 -27.71 -5.99
CA TYR A 162 -15.61 -27.34 -5.23
C TYR A 162 -14.33 -27.45 -6.06
N GLU A 163 -14.12 -28.57 -6.78
CA GLU A 163 -12.98 -28.74 -7.69
C GLU A 163 -12.96 -27.68 -8.80
N ARG A 164 -14.13 -27.30 -9.34
CA ARG A 164 -14.25 -26.20 -10.31
C ARG A 164 -13.87 -24.86 -9.70
N TYR A 165 -14.30 -24.61 -8.47
CA TYR A 165 -13.91 -23.40 -7.73
C TYR A 165 -12.40 -23.35 -7.53
N ILE A 166 -11.76 -24.45 -7.10
CA ILE A 166 -10.30 -24.55 -6.97
C ILE A 166 -9.63 -24.22 -8.32
N TYR A 167 -10.07 -24.87 -9.40
CA TYR A 167 -9.49 -24.65 -10.73
C TYR A 167 -9.63 -23.18 -11.17
N SER A 168 -10.81 -22.59 -10.97
CA SER A 168 -11.08 -21.18 -11.35
C SER A 168 -10.25 -20.17 -10.57
N ASN A 169 -9.79 -20.52 -9.36
CA ASN A 169 -8.90 -19.67 -8.57
C ASN A 169 -7.40 -19.92 -8.86
N THR A 170 -7.06 -20.98 -9.61
CA THR A 170 -5.68 -21.36 -9.85
C THR A 170 -4.88 -20.31 -10.63
N PRO A 171 -5.42 -19.59 -11.63
CA PRO A 171 -4.69 -18.50 -12.29
C PRO A 171 -4.20 -17.42 -11.33
N TYR A 172 -5.03 -17.04 -10.33
CA TYR A 172 -4.65 -16.06 -9.31
C TYR A 172 -3.50 -16.56 -8.43
N ARG A 173 -3.48 -17.87 -8.13
CA ARG A 173 -2.36 -18.50 -7.41
C ARG A 173 -1.07 -18.51 -8.21
N VAL A 174 -1.14 -18.79 -9.52
CA VAL A 174 0.03 -18.71 -10.41
C VAL A 174 0.56 -17.28 -10.45
N ALA A 175 -0.31 -16.28 -10.59
CA ALA A 175 0.09 -14.88 -10.56
C ALA A 175 0.72 -14.47 -9.23
N GLN A 176 0.11 -14.88 -8.11
CA GLN A 176 0.65 -14.67 -6.77
C GLN A 176 2.08 -15.23 -6.65
N ASN A 177 2.31 -16.48 -7.06
CA ASN A 177 3.65 -17.09 -7.01
C ASN A 177 4.67 -16.30 -7.82
N LYS A 178 4.30 -15.81 -9.01
CA LYS A 178 5.21 -14.99 -9.84
C LYS A 178 5.54 -13.65 -9.18
N LEU A 179 4.56 -13.03 -8.53
CA LEU A 179 4.81 -11.78 -7.78
C LEU A 179 5.69 -12.03 -6.56
N GLU A 180 5.48 -13.13 -5.84
CA GLU A 180 6.37 -13.53 -4.74
C GLU A 180 7.81 -13.72 -5.24
N GLU A 181 8.00 -14.44 -6.34
CA GLU A 181 9.30 -14.64 -6.97
C GLU A 181 9.92 -13.30 -7.42
N HIS A 182 9.15 -12.43 -8.06
CA HIS A 182 9.57 -11.07 -8.45
C HIS A 182 10.14 -10.28 -7.27
N PHE A 183 9.42 -10.23 -6.15
CA PHE A 183 9.87 -9.48 -4.97
C PHE A 183 11.02 -10.16 -4.24
N MET A 184 11.10 -11.49 -4.22
CA MET A 184 12.27 -12.19 -3.67
C MET A 184 13.53 -11.97 -4.53
N GLU A 185 13.40 -11.86 -5.85
CA GLU A 185 14.51 -11.49 -6.74
C GLU A 185 14.97 -10.05 -6.50
N GLN A 186 14.02 -9.13 -6.28
CA GLN A 186 14.32 -7.74 -5.96
C GLN A 186 14.93 -7.58 -4.56
N TYR A 187 14.50 -8.39 -3.59
CA TYR A 187 14.89 -8.29 -2.18
C TYR A 187 15.39 -9.65 -1.63
N PRO A 188 16.63 -10.07 -1.92
CA PRO A 188 17.08 -11.45 -1.70
C PRO A 188 17.07 -11.95 -0.25
N LYS A 189 17.00 -11.06 0.74
CA LYS A 189 17.00 -11.39 2.17
C LYS A 189 15.59 -11.56 2.76
N ILE A 190 14.53 -11.32 1.97
CA ILE A 190 13.15 -11.52 2.42
C ILE A 190 12.68 -12.95 2.15
N ASP A 191 11.79 -13.45 2.99
CA ASP A 191 11.11 -14.72 2.75
C ASP A 191 9.87 -14.55 1.84
N ARG A 192 9.28 -15.69 1.47
CA ARG A 192 8.08 -15.74 0.64
C ARG A 192 6.88 -15.03 1.29
N LEU A 193 6.80 -15.01 2.62
CA LEU A 193 5.70 -14.34 3.31
C LEU A 193 5.80 -12.84 3.11
N ILE A 194 6.96 -12.22 3.35
CA ILE A 194 7.17 -10.79 3.12
C ILE A 194 6.96 -10.46 1.62
N ALA A 195 7.44 -11.31 0.72
CA ALA A 195 7.27 -11.12 -0.71
C ALA A 195 5.79 -11.12 -1.15
N ASN A 196 4.97 -11.99 -0.55
CA ASN A 196 3.53 -12.01 -0.78
C ASN A 196 2.87 -10.68 -0.39
N GLN A 197 3.36 -10.06 0.66
CA GLN A 197 2.78 -8.84 1.20
C GLN A 197 3.15 -7.62 0.36
N LEU A 198 4.39 -7.57 -0.12
CA LEU A 198 4.78 -6.63 -1.17
C LEU A 198 3.90 -6.79 -2.42
N ALA A 199 3.54 -8.02 -2.78
CA ALA A 199 2.59 -8.26 -3.87
C ALA A 199 1.22 -7.64 -3.58
N ILE A 200 0.68 -7.76 -2.36
CA ILE A 200 -0.59 -7.13 -1.98
C ILE A 200 -0.48 -5.60 -2.00
N LYS A 201 0.57 -5.06 -1.37
CA LYS A 201 0.86 -3.62 -1.26
C LYS A 201 0.86 -2.94 -2.62
N ASN A 202 1.39 -3.61 -3.64
CA ASN A 202 1.43 -3.05 -4.99
C ASN A 202 0.19 -3.39 -5.82
N ALA A 203 -0.27 -4.65 -5.77
CA ALA A 203 -1.33 -5.12 -6.64
C ALA A 203 -2.71 -4.51 -6.30
N VAL A 204 -3.07 -4.40 -5.02
CA VAL A 204 -4.41 -3.95 -4.64
C VAL A 204 -4.62 -2.47 -4.93
N PRO A 205 -3.71 -1.55 -4.56
CA PRO A 205 -3.85 -0.14 -4.96
C PRO A 205 -3.86 0.05 -6.48
N TYR A 206 -2.99 -0.67 -7.20
CA TYR A 206 -3.01 -0.66 -8.67
C TYR A 206 -4.38 -1.08 -9.20
N PHE A 207 -4.92 -2.19 -8.72
CA PHE A 207 -6.23 -2.68 -9.13
C PHE A 207 -7.34 -1.67 -8.81
N ARG A 208 -7.37 -1.11 -7.59
CA ARG A 208 -8.37 -0.11 -7.19
C ARG A 208 -8.30 1.16 -8.02
N GLN A 209 -7.10 1.61 -8.38
CA GLN A 209 -6.87 2.78 -9.23
C GLN A 209 -7.37 2.56 -10.67
N HIS A 210 -7.15 1.37 -11.22
CA HIS A 210 -7.46 1.08 -12.63
C HIS A 210 -8.88 0.54 -12.86
N TYR A 211 -9.52 -0.07 -11.85
CA TYR A 211 -10.80 -0.79 -11.98
C TYR A 211 -11.88 -0.29 -11.03
N THR A 212 -11.82 0.99 -10.63
CA THR A 212 -12.79 1.60 -9.72
C THR A 212 -14.25 1.41 -10.17
N GLY A 213 -14.51 1.50 -11.49
CA GLY A 213 -15.86 1.31 -12.04
C GLY A 213 -16.41 -0.10 -11.82
N ASP A 214 -15.61 -1.12 -12.11
CA ASP A 214 -15.97 -2.54 -11.93
C ASP A 214 -16.18 -2.88 -10.45
N ILE A 215 -15.29 -2.37 -9.58
CA ILE A 215 -15.39 -2.51 -8.12
C ILE A 215 -16.71 -1.94 -7.61
N GLN A 216 -17.04 -0.69 -7.97
CA GLN A 216 -18.28 -0.06 -7.54
C GLN A 216 -19.52 -0.78 -8.07
N ALA A 217 -19.49 -1.24 -9.32
CA ALA A 217 -20.59 -2.00 -9.91
C ALA A 217 -20.80 -3.33 -9.18
N PHE A 218 -19.73 -4.04 -8.85
CA PHE A 218 -19.81 -5.31 -8.13
C PHE A 218 -20.27 -5.14 -6.68
N LYS A 219 -19.69 -4.18 -5.94
CA LYS A 219 -20.12 -3.83 -4.57
C LYS A 219 -21.61 -3.46 -4.52
N LYS A 220 -22.08 -2.61 -5.45
CA LYS A 220 -23.52 -2.27 -5.58
C LYS A 220 -24.39 -3.50 -5.85
N LYS A 221 -23.96 -4.39 -6.75
CA LYS A 221 -24.69 -5.62 -7.09
C LYS A 221 -24.82 -6.58 -5.91
N LEU A 222 -23.91 -6.50 -4.93
CA LEU A 222 -23.88 -7.32 -3.73
C LEU A 222 -24.39 -6.61 -2.47
N ASN A 223 -24.84 -5.35 -2.57
CA ASN A 223 -25.18 -4.50 -1.44
C ASN A 223 -24.05 -4.40 -0.39
N LEU A 224 -22.80 -4.30 -0.86
CA LEU A 224 -21.63 -4.07 -0.01
C LEU A 224 -21.39 -2.57 0.17
N PRO A 225 -20.79 -2.14 1.31
CA PRO A 225 -20.40 -0.76 1.51
C PRO A 225 -19.43 -0.29 0.41
N LEU A 226 -19.67 0.92 -0.10
CA LEU A 226 -18.80 1.55 -1.11
C LEU A 226 -17.53 2.14 -0.52
N VAL A 227 -17.49 2.30 0.81
CA VAL A 227 -16.26 2.65 1.51
C VAL A 227 -15.31 1.47 1.34
N ASP A 228 -14.10 1.76 0.87
CA ASP A 228 -13.08 0.73 0.84
C ASP A 228 -12.73 0.35 2.26
N SER A 229 -12.73 -0.95 2.55
CA SER A 229 -12.14 -1.44 3.79
C SER A 229 -10.70 -0.93 3.82
N ASN A 230 -10.35 -0.20 4.88
CA ASN A 230 -8.95 0.01 5.20
C ASN A 230 -8.35 -1.39 5.22
N LEU A 231 -7.33 -1.62 4.40
CA LEU A 231 -6.68 -2.92 4.23
C LEU A 231 -5.86 -3.25 5.49
N GLY A 232 -6.50 -3.28 6.66
CA GLY A 232 -5.87 -3.40 7.97
C GLY A 232 -5.40 -2.07 8.52
N GLU A 233 -5.63 -1.88 9.81
CA GLU A 233 -4.80 -1.03 10.62
C GLU A 233 -3.50 -1.80 10.86
N GLY A 234 -2.36 -1.24 10.44
CA GLY A 234 -1.05 -1.85 10.67
C GLY A 234 -0.72 -1.84 12.16
N THR A 235 -0.08 -2.91 12.63
CA THR A 235 0.65 -2.92 13.89
C THR A 235 1.95 -2.12 13.71
N LYS A 236 2.37 -1.43 14.77
CA LYS A 236 3.57 -0.59 14.74
C LYS A 236 4.78 -1.39 15.22
N LEU A 237 5.84 -1.44 14.43
CA LEU A 237 7.14 -1.98 14.84
C LEU A 237 8.02 -0.78 15.11
N LEU A 238 8.38 -0.59 16.37
CA LEU A 238 9.32 0.43 16.75
C LEU A 238 10.66 -0.23 17.07
N GLY A 239 11.68 0.17 16.33
CA GLY A 239 12.99 -0.45 16.46
C GLY A 239 14.12 0.44 15.96
N ARG A 240 15.33 -0.11 16.05
CA ARG A 240 16.56 0.55 15.60
C ARG A 240 17.05 -0.06 14.30
N VAL A 241 17.46 0.78 13.36
CA VAL A 241 18.15 0.36 12.15
C VAL A 241 19.52 -0.18 12.52
N VAL A 242 19.79 -1.44 12.20
CA VAL A 242 21.06 -2.11 12.50
C VAL A 242 21.87 -2.44 11.24
N GLU A 243 21.24 -2.45 10.08
CA GLU A 243 21.86 -2.67 8.77
C GLU A 243 21.07 -1.93 7.68
N VAL A 244 21.75 -1.38 6.68
CA VAL A 244 21.14 -0.70 5.52
C VAL A 244 21.79 -1.22 4.24
N GLU A 245 20.97 -1.58 3.26
CA GLU A 245 21.37 -1.94 1.89
C GLU A 245 20.72 -0.97 0.89
N ASP A 246 20.93 -1.16 -0.41
CA ASP A 246 20.43 -0.22 -1.43
C ASP A 246 18.90 -0.11 -1.48
N ASN A 247 18.18 -1.18 -1.10
CA ASN A 247 16.72 -1.28 -1.22
C ASN A 247 16.04 -1.95 -0.01
N MET A 248 16.77 -2.24 1.05
CA MET A 248 16.19 -2.74 2.29
C MET A 248 17.05 -2.38 3.49
N PHE A 249 16.46 -2.41 4.68
CA PHE A 249 17.18 -2.20 5.94
C PHE A 249 16.70 -3.16 7.02
N LEU A 250 17.54 -3.45 8.00
CA LEU A 250 17.24 -4.37 9.10
C LEU A 250 16.88 -3.56 10.34
N VAL A 251 15.72 -3.85 10.94
CA VAL A 251 15.22 -3.22 12.16
C VAL A 251 15.25 -4.20 13.31
N GLU A 252 15.90 -3.83 14.42
CA GLU A 252 15.86 -4.56 15.70
C GLU A 252 14.73 -3.99 16.57
N SER A 253 13.73 -4.82 16.87
CA SER A 253 12.55 -4.46 17.67
C SER A 253 12.91 -4.18 19.12
N TYR A 254 12.43 -3.06 19.68
CA TYR A 254 12.62 -2.77 21.10
C TYR A 254 11.78 -3.64 22.03
N LEU A 255 10.65 -4.17 21.55
CA LEU A 255 9.73 -4.97 22.37
C LEU A 255 10.13 -6.44 22.43
N GLU A 256 10.61 -6.97 21.30
CA GLU A 256 10.81 -8.42 21.12
C GLU A 256 12.30 -8.79 21.04
N ASN A 257 13.21 -7.81 20.88
CA ASN A 257 14.63 -8.03 20.54
C ASN A 257 14.82 -8.92 19.28
N GLU A 258 13.83 -8.96 18.41
CA GLU A 258 13.86 -9.66 17.13
C GLU A 258 14.27 -8.72 16.00
N ARG A 259 14.78 -9.28 14.90
CA ARG A 259 15.32 -8.53 13.77
C ARG A 259 14.53 -8.81 12.50
N TYR A 260 14.19 -7.72 11.80
CA TYR A 260 13.22 -7.75 10.72
C TYR A 260 13.76 -6.99 9.51
N TRP A 261 13.84 -7.67 8.35
CA TRP A 261 14.21 -7.04 7.09
C TRP A 261 13.04 -6.26 6.52
N VAL A 262 13.31 -5.01 6.13
CA VAL A 262 12.33 -4.03 5.70
C VAL A 262 12.63 -3.58 4.27
N PRO A 263 12.05 -4.22 3.23
CA PRO A 263 12.16 -3.79 1.84
C PRO A 263 11.49 -2.45 1.56
N GLN A 264 12.18 -1.58 0.82
CA GLN A 264 11.73 -0.23 0.47
C GLN A 264 12.40 0.22 -0.85
N ASP A 265 11.59 0.52 -1.89
CA ASP A 265 12.12 0.92 -3.21
C ASP A 265 12.98 2.20 -3.16
N ASN A 266 12.69 3.10 -2.23
CA ASN A 266 13.50 4.27 -1.91
C ASN A 266 13.67 4.37 -0.41
N ILE A 267 14.81 3.91 0.09
CA ILE A 267 15.17 4.14 1.49
C ILE A 267 15.39 5.65 1.65
N PRO A 268 14.70 6.34 2.59
CA PRO A 268 15.10 7.69 2.96
C PRO A 268 16.55 7.68 3.46
N ASP A 269 17.19 8.84 3.64
CA ASP A 269 18.56 8.88 4.19
C ASP A 269 18.55 8.28 5.62
N LEU A 270 18.78 6.96 5.72
CA LEU A 270 18.81 6.17 6.93
C LEU A 270 20.25 5.83 7.28
N SER A 271 20.58 5.99 8.54
CA SER A 271 21.85 5.59 9.14
C SER A 271 21.64 4.43 10.11
N ILE A 272 22.67 3.60 10.24
CA ILE A 272 22.72 2.61 11.32
C ILE A 272 22.64 3.34 12.66
N GLY A 273 21.69 2.95 13.51
CA GLY A 273 21.39 3.59 14.78
C GLY A 273 20.09 4.36 14.80
N ASP A 274 19.55 4.72 13.63
CA ASP A 274 18.30 5.48 13.50
C ASP A 274 17.12 4.70 14.08
N ILE A 275 16.19 5.43 14.69
CA ILE A 275 14.98 4.85 15.26
C ILE A 275 13.86 5.02 14.24
N VAL A 276 13.17 3.91 13.97
CA VAL A 276 12.15 3.85 12.92
C VAL A 276 10.88 3.22 13.45
N GLU A 277 9.74 3.83 13.09
CA GLU A 277 8.43 3.20 13.10
C GLU A 277 8.22 2.56 11.74
N VAL A 278 8.08 1.24 11.72
CA VAL A 278 7.68 0.49 10.54
C VAL A 278 6.25 0.02 10.77
N PHE A 279 5.35 0.36 9.85
CA PHE A 279 3.97 -0.09 9.91
C PHE A 279 3.83 -1.43 9.20
N TYR A 280 3.54 -2.47 9.96
CA TYR A 280 3.37 -3.82 9.48
C TYR A 280 2.05 -4.40 9.94
N LYS A 281 1.34 -5.10 9.07
CA LYS A 281 0.20 -5.88 9.53
C LYS A 281 0.76 -7.11 10.27
N MET A 282 0.11 -7.53 11.35
CA MET A 282 0.36 -8.83 11.98
C MET A 282 -0.92 -9.66 11.85
N ARG A 283 -0.83 -10.89 11.36
CA ARG A 283 -1.72 -11.96 11.83
C ARG A 283 -0.88 -12.83 12.74
N SER A 284 -0.98 -12.61 14.05
CA SER A 284 -0.31 -13.51 14.99
C SER A 284 -1.00 -14.89 14.95
N ASN A 285 -0.20 -15.92 14.87
CA ASN A 285 -0.51 -17.24 15.41
C ASN A 285 0.66 -17.64 16.32
N ASP A 286 0.38 -18.42 17.35
CA ASP A 286 1.22 -18.67 18.54
C ASP A 286 2.62 -19.27 18.27
N GLU A 287 3.01 -19.52 17.02
CA GLU A 287 4.23 -20.26 16.66
C GLU A 287 5.33 -19.42 16.00
N SER A 288 5.08 -18.19 15.52
CA SER A 288 6.14 -17.25 15.11
C SER A 288 5.57 -15.88 14.68
N PRO A 289 6.12 -14.74 15.14
CA PRO A 289 5.89 -13.46 14.49
C PRO A 289 6.59 -13.44 13.13
N TYR A 290 5.96 -12.86 12.13
CA TYR A 290 6.61 -12.50 10.87
C TYR A 290 6.07 -11.14 10.40
N VAL A 291 6.92 -10.36 9.75
CA VAL A 291 6.55 -9.06 9.16
C VAL A 291 5.62 -9.31 7.98
N THR A 292 4.39 -8.80 8.06
CA THR A 292 3.41 -9.05 6.99
C THR A 292 3.01 -7.83 6.17
N ASP A 293 3.70 -6.68 6.26
CA ASP A 293 3.63 -5.59 5.27
C ASP A 293 4.55 -4.43 5.68
N ILE A 294 4.91 -3.51 4.77
CA ILE A 294 5.58 -2.24 5.10
C ILE A 294 4.80 -1.15 4.40
N TRP A 295 3.78 -0.62 5.06
CA TRP A 295 2.92 0.40 4.47
C TRP A 295 3.61 1.76 4.42
N ASP A 296 4.38 2.03 5.46
CA ASP A 296 5.01 3.32 5.68
C ASP A 296 6.23 3.16 6.60
N LEU A 297 7.19 4.05 6.43
CA LEU A 297 8.39 4.15 7.25
C LEU A 297 8.41 5.55 7.83
N LYS A 298 8.38 5.65 9.14
CA LYS A 298 8.51 6.91 9.85
C LYS A 298 9.82 6.92 10.63
N MET A 299 10.68 7.87 10.31
CA MET A 299 11.79 8.21 11.18
C MET A 299 11.24 8.76 12.50
N ILE A 300 11.71 8.22 13.63
CA ILE A 300 11.38 8.75 14.94
C ILE A 300 12.65 9.36 15.53
N ASP A 301 12.54 10.60 15.98
CA ASP A 301 13.65 11.32 16.60
C ASP A 301 14.06 10.71 17.96
N ASP A 302 13.16 9.95 18.63
CA ASP A 302 13.45 9.27 19.90
C ASP A 302 12.47 8.13 20.28
N TYR A 303 13.01 7.03 20.85
CA TYR A 303 12.21 5.94 21.46
C TYR A 303 11.84 6.27 22.90
N MET A 304 10.58 6.61 23.14
CA MET A 304 10.00 6.70 24.48
C MET A 304 9.29 5.37 24.76
N THR A 305 9.92 4.47 25.54
CA THR A 305 9.25 3.28 26.09
C THR A 305 7.93 3.68 26.75
N GLU A 306 6.85 2.95 26.47
CA GLU A 306 5.50 3.14 27.05
C GLU A 306 5.44 3.08 28.60
N SER A 307 6.57 2.97 29.30
CA SER A 307 6.67 3.01 30.76
C SER A 307 6.67 4.42 31.38
N SER A 308 6.66 5.49 30.59
CA SER A 308 6.42 6.84 31.13
C SER A 308 5.11 7.39 30.58
N GLN A 309 4.00 7.06 31.23
CA GLN A 309 2.89 8.01 31.29
C GLN A 309 3.41 9.28 31.99
N ASN A 310 4.13 10.13 31.24
CA ASN A 310 4.42 11.48 31.69
C ASN A 310 3.06 12.17 31.76
N GLN A 311 2.55 12.31 32.98
CA GLN A 311 1.47 13.25 33.23
C GLN A 311 1.97 14.62 32.82
N THR A 312 1.24 15.27 31.91
CA THR A 312 1.54 16.63 31.47
C THR A 312 1.74 17.53 32.69
N ILE A 313 2.92 18.12 32.79
CA ILE A 313 3.27 18.98 33.92
C ILE A 313 2.69 20.37 33.63
N ASN A 314 1.76 20.80 34.47
CA ASN A 314 1.27 22.18 34.42
C ASN A 314 2.34 23.11 35.00
N LEU A 315 2.96 23.90 34.14
CA LEU A 315 3.96 24.88 34.52
C LEU A 315 3.29 26.21 34.89
N THR A 316 3.72 26.75 36.03
CA THR A 316 3.40 28.13 36.41
C THR A 316 4.54 29.02 35.94
N ILE A 317 4.24 29.96 35.04
CA ILE A 317 5.24 30.92 34.54
C ILE A 317 5.68 31.82 35.71
N PRO A 318 6.99 31.94 36.00
CA PRO A 318 7.49 32.87 37.01
C PRO A 318 7.00 34.30 36.74
N GLU A 319 6.54 35.02 37.77
CA GLU A 319 5.90 36.34 37.60
C GLU A 319 6.78 37.32 36.79
N ASP A 320 8.08 37.32 37.06
CA ASP A 320 9.08 38.16 36.37
C ASP A 320 9.26 37.81 34.88
N ASN A 321 8.84 36.61 34.46
CA ASN A 321 8.99 36.10 33.10
C ASN A 321 7.68 36.12 32.30
N ILE A 322 6.51 36.41 32.88
CA ILE A 322 5.22 36.43 32.17
C ILE A 322 5.27 37.34 30.93
N SER A 323 5.84 38.54 31.08
CA SER A 323 5.94 39.49 29.96
C SER A 323 6.88 38.99 28.85
N LYS A 324 7.94 38.26 29.21
CA LYS A 324 8.90 37.68 28.27
C LYS A 324 8.27 36.52 27.49
N VAL A 325 7.64 35.57 28.18
CA VAL A 325 6.92 34.45 27.54
C VAL A 325 5.84 34.96 26.60
N LYS A 326 5.11 36.01 26.99
CA LYS A 326 4.09 36.62 26.14
C LYS A 326 4.67 37.29 24.90
N ALA A 327 5.79 38.00 25.04
CA ALA A 327 6.46 38.61 23.89
C ALA A 327 7.01 37.54 22.94
N PHE A 328 7.63 36.50 23.51
CA PHE A 328 8.14 35.34 22.79
C PHE A 328 7.04 34.64 21.99
N ILE A 329 5.95 34.21 22.64
CA ILE A 329 4.81 33.56 21.96
C ILE A 329 4.20 34.48 20.89
N GLY A 330 4.15 35.78 21.14
CA GLY A 330 3.64 36.77 20.20
C GLY A 330 4.52 37.04 18.98
N MET A 331 5.81 36.71 19.04
CA MET A 331 6.74 36.86 17.91
C MET A 331 6.81 35.62 17.02
N LEU A 332 6.34 34.47 17.52
CA LEU A 332 6.28 33.24 16.75
C LEU A 332 5.34 33.40 15.56
N ARG A 333 5.80 32.91 14.39
CA ARG A 333 4.94 32.75 13.21
C ARG A 333 4.25 31.40 13.33
N TRP A 334 2.97 31.44 13.66
CA TRP A 334 2.16 30.25 13.86
C TRP A 334 1.68 29.67 12.54
N ASP A 335 1.60 28.35 12.51
CA ASP A 335 1.04 27.57 11.40
C ASP A 335 -0.28 26.91 11.87
N GLU A 336 -1.24 26.69 10.98
CA GLU A 336 -2.50 26.00 11.31
C GLU A 336 -2.29 24.48 11.26
N ALA A 337 -2.68 23.75 12.31
CA ALA A 337 -2.52 22.30 12.40
C ALA A 337 -3.85 21.55 12.22
N ASN A 338 -3.84 20.51 11.37
CA ASN A 338 -4.84 19.44 11.34
C ASN A 338 -4.16 18.09 11.60
N PHE A 339 -3.48 17.95 12.73
CA PHE A 339 -2.86 16.68 13.13
C PHE A 339 -3.03 16.44 14.63
N GLU A 340 -3.11 15.16 15.00
CA GLU A 340 -3.11 14.72 16.40
C GLU A 340 -1.72 14.25 16.81
N MET A 341 -1.27 14.67 18.00
CA MET A 341 0.01 14.22 18.55
C MET A 341 -0.14 12.80 19.11
N SER A 342 0.83 11.95 18.80
CA SER A 342 0.82 10.53 19.21
C SER A 342 1.02 10.30 20.71
N ARG A 343 1.43 11.33 21.46
CA ARG A 343 1.63 11.29 22.92
C ARG A 343 1.13 12.58 23.59
N PRO A 344 0.73 12.54 24.88
CA PRO A 344 0.42 13.76 25.62
C PRO A 344 1.64 14.69 25.70
N ALA A 345 1.38 15.99 25.87
CA ALA A 345 2.43 17.00 26.00
C ALA A 345 3.23 16.80 27.29
N ASP A 346 4.53 17.12 27.24
CA ASP A 346 5.40 17.06 28.42
C ASP A 346 5.04 18.17 29.41
N TYR A 347 4.74 19.36 28.88
CA TYR A 347 4.39 20.52 29.68
C TYR A 347 3.14 21.23 29.14
N GLN A 348 2.48 21.96 30.03
CA GLN A 348 1.37 22.83 29.69
C GLN A 348 1.49 24.16 30.42
N ILE A 349 1.27 25.26 29.71
CA ILE A 349 1.15 26.60 30.27
C ILE A 349 -0.19 27.24 29.87
N VAL A 350 -0.69 28.14 30.71
CA VAL A 350 -1.88 28.95 30.40
C VAL A 350 -1.46 30.41 30.36
N LEU A 351 -1.64 31.06 29.20
CA LEU A 351 -1.37 32.47 29.01
C LEU A 351 -2.59 33.15 28.40
N LYS A 352 -3.19 34.10 29.13
CA LYS A 352 -4.39 34.87 28.70
C LYS A 352 -5.55 33.98 28.21
N ASN A 353 -5.88 32.93 28.96
CA ASN A 353 -6.95 31.97 28.64
C ASN A 353 -6.69 31.15 27.35
N ILE A 354 -5.45 31.12 26.85
CA ILE A 354 -5.02 30.18 25.82
C ILE A 354 -4.11 29.17 26.49
N THR A 355 -4.42 27.89 26.30
CA THR A 355 -3.57 26.79 26.75
C THR A 355 -2.55 26.50 25.67
N TYR A 356 -1.27 26.44 26.04
CA TYR A 356 -0.21 25.99 25.16
C TYR A 356 0.33 24.67 25.70
N GLN A 357 0.26 23.65 24.87
CA GLN A 357 0.84 22.34 25.08
C GLN A 357 2.24 22.31 24.47
N ILE A 358 3.21 21.80 25.21
CA ILE A 358 4.63 21.79 24.83
C ILE A 358 5.14 20.35 24.86
N TRP A 359 5.64 19.88 23.72
CA TRP A 359 6.39 18.63 23.61
C TRP A 359 7.88 18.95 23.51
N SER A 360 8.66 18.33 24.38
CA SER A 360 10.11 18.38 24.38
C SER A 360 10.65 17.21 23.56
N TYR A 361 11.42 17.52 22.53
CA TYR A 361 12.14 16.56 21.70
C TYR A 361 13.64 16.86 21.77
N GLN A 362 14.46 15.91 21.31
CA GLN A 362 15.92 16.11 21.20
C GLN A 362 16.30 17.35 20.37
N ASP A 363 15.50 17.68 19.37
CA ASP A 363 15.77 18.76 18.42
C ASP A 363 14.97 20.05 18.69
N GLY A 364 14.28 20.13 19.84
CA GLY A 364 13.64 21.35 20.31
C GLY A 364 12.22 21.15 20.86
N PHE A 365 11.53 22.26 21.09
CA PHE A 365 10.14 22.25 21.54
C PHE A 365 9.14 22.35 20.38
N VAL A 366 8.03 21.62 20.50
CA VAL A 366 6.83 21.86 19.69
C VAL A 366 5.74 22.44 20.58
N LEU A 367 5.12 23.52 20.13
CA LEU A 367 4.00 24.17 20.80
C LEU A 367 2.72 23.96 20.00
N LEU A 368 1.63 23.64 20.69
CA LEU A 368 0.27 23.67 20.15
C LEU A 368 -0.62 24.53 21.04
N SER A 369 -1.30 25.51 20.46
CA SER A 369 -2.27 26.34 21.17
C SER A 369 -3.65 25.66 21.15
N SER A 370 -4.46 25.94 22.16
CA SER A 370 -5.87 25.52 22.20
C SER A 370 -6.74 26.14 21.08
N ARG A 371 -6.16 26.95 20.19
CA ARG A 371 -6.80 27.50 19.00
C ARG A 371 -6.47 26.70 17.72
N GLY A 372 -5.68 25.64 17.83
CA GLY A 372 -5.24 24.85 16.68
C GLY A 372 -4.02 25.43 15.94
N GLU A 373 -3.32 26.37 16.57
CA GLU A 373 -2.09 26.96 16.03
C GLU A 373 -0.89 26.17 16.55
N TYR A 374 0.06 25.80 15.70
CA TYR A 374 1.25 25.06 16.10
C TYR A 374 2.54 25.73 15.65
N ARG A 375 3.64 25.39 16.34
CA ARG A 375 4.98 25.79 15.94
C ARG A 375 6.04 24.85 16.48
N LYS A 376 6.98 24.41 15.63
CA LYS A 376 8.26 23.82 16.06
C LYS A 376 9.30 24.92 16.27
N LEU A 377 9.94 24.93 17.43
CA LEU A 377 11.04 25.82 17.76
C LEU A 377 12.36 25.18 17.35
N ASN A 378 13.33 26.01 16.95
CA ASN A 378 14.70 25.57 16.77
C ASN A 378 15.42 25.57 18.14
N GLU A 379 16.69 25.16 18.15
CA GLU A 379 17.52 25.08 19.36
C GLU A 379 17.57 26.41 20.13
N ASP A 380 17.93 27.52 19.47
CA ASP A 380 18.02 28.85 20.08
C ASP A 380 16.71 29.28 20.78
N PHE A 381 15.57 29.12 20.10
CA PHE A 381 14.26 29.48 20.64
C PHE A 381 13.78 28.50 21.69
N THR A 382 14.20 27.24 21.62
CA THR A 382 13.91 26.25 22.67
C THR A 382 14.64 26.61 23.95
N GLU A 383 15.93 26.93 23.88
CA GLU A 383 16.72 27.34 25.04
C GLU A 383 16.17 28.61 25.68
N GLU A 384 15.83 29.62 24.86
CA GLU A 384 15.24 30.88 25.34
C GLU A 384 13.89 30.65 26.04
N LEU A 385 12.99 29.84 25.45
CA LEU A 385 11.70 29.54 26.07
C LEU A 385 11.88 28.68 27.34
N SER A 386 12.80 27.72 27.33
CA SER A 386 13.12 26.88 28.49
C SER A 386 13.57 27.74 29.68
N GLU A 387 14.43 28.72 29.45
CA GLU A 387 14.87 29.68 30.48
C GLU A 387 13.69 30.48 31.03
N TYR A 388 12.81 30.99 30.18
CA TYR A 388 11.64 31.75 30.63
C TYR A 388 10.66 30.92 31.44
N LEU A 389 10.51 29.64 31.11
CA LEU A 389 9.64 28.69 31.79
C LEU A 389 10.26 28.07 33.04
N GLY A 390 11.55 28.32 33.31
CA GLY A 390 12.26 27.75 34.46
C GLY A 390 12.55 26.26 34.33
N LEU A 391 12.62 25.76 33.08
CA LEU A 391 12.98 24.40 32.75
C LEU A 391 14.51 24.37 32.58
N LYS A 392 15.22 23.71 33.50
CA LYS A 392 16.66 23.45 33.44
C LYS A 392 16.93 21.97 33.39
#